data_AF-A0A3S2CWU0-F1
#
_entry.id   AF-A0A3S2CWU0-F1
#
_cell.length_a   1.000
_cell.length_b   1.000
_cell.length_c   1.000
_cell.angle_alpha   90.00
_cell.angle_beta   90.00
_cell.angle_gamma   90.00
#
_symmetry.space_group_name_H-M   'P 1'
#
loop_
_entity.id
_entity.type
_entity.pdbx_description
1 polymer ?
#
loop_
_entity_poly.entity_id
_entity_poly.type
_entity_poly.pdbx_seq_one_letter_code
_entity_poly.pdbx_strand_id
1 'polypeptide(L)'
;MRKLLVIGIGAGNPDHMTVQAISGLNRADVLFIPDKGAKKNELAELRRQICDRFVTNPKSRRVEFDVPVRDLPVEDGPAPSYR
;
A
#
# COMPACT_ATOMS: atom_id res chain seq x y z
N MET A 1 -9.82 11.43 15.97
CA MET A 1 -9.96 11.45 14.49
C MET A 1 -8.90 10.52 13.90
N ARG A 2 -9.22 9.65 12.92
CA ARG A 2 -8.24 8.74 12.29
C ARG A 2 -7.65 9.39 11.04
N LYS A 3 -6.34 9.23 10.80
CA LYS A 3 -5.65 9.76 9.62
C LYS A 3 -5.17 8.62 8.74
N LEU A 4 -5.48 8.68 7.45
CA LEU A 4 -4.94 7.76 6.44
C LEU A 4 -3.84 8.47 5.67
N LEU A 5 -2.67 7.84 5.56
CA LEU A 5 -1.55 8.33 4.75
C LEU A 5 -1.48 7.47 3.48
N VAL A 6 -1.57 8.11 2.32
CA VAL A 6 -1.29 7.48 1.04
C VAL A 6 0.13 7.84 0.66
N ILE A 7 1.02 6.84 0.65
CA ILE A 7 2.45 7.04 0.44
C ILE A 7 2.83 6.48 -0.92
N GLY A 8 3.33 7.35 -1.80
CA GLY A 8 3.90 6.93 -3.08
C GLY A 8 5.23 6.21 -2.88
N ILE A 9 5.40 5.07 -3.54
CA ILE A 9 6.60 4.22 -3.46
C ILE A 9 7.45 4.25 -4.76
N GLY A 10 7.15 5.19 -5.66
CA GLY A 10 7.80 5.30 -6.97
C GLY A 10 7.42 4.18 -7.94
N ALA A 11 8.23 4.01 -8.98
CA ALA A 11 7.96 3.13 -10.12
C ALA A 11 8.46 1.68 -9.97
N GLY A 12 8.80 1.22 -8.76
CA GLY A 12 9.22 -0.18 -8.55
C GLY A 12 10.65 -0.38 -8.02
N ASN A 13 11.38 0.69 -7.70
CA ASN A 13 12.72 0.62 -7.10
C ASN A 13 12.69 1.23 -5.68
N PRO A 14 13.16 0.54 -4.63
CA PRO A 14 13.25 1.10 -3.27
C PRO A 14 14.00 2.44 -3.18
N ASP A 15 14.96 2.70 -4.05
CA ASP A 15 15.73 3.96 -4.07
C ASP A 15 14.91 5.15 -4.57
N HIS A 16 13.71 4.93 -5.13
CA HIS A 16 12.79 6.02 -5.48
C HIS A 16 12.03 6.60 -4.27
N MET A 17 12.21 6.02 -3.07
CA MET A 17 11.59 6.53 -1.86
C MET A 17 12.08 7.95 -1.54
N THR A 18 11.14 8.89 -1.42
CA THR A 18 11.48 10.25 -0.99
C THR A 18 11.64 10.31 0.53
N VAL A 19 12.42 11.29 1.01
CA VAL A 19 12.56 11.57 2.45
C VAL A 19 11.19 11.81 3.12
N GLN A 20 10.26 12.45 2.41
CA GLN A 20 8.90 12.67 2.89
C GLN A 20 8.11 11.36 3.03
N ALA A 21 8.22 10.44 2.06
CA ALA A 21 7.59 9.14 2.12
C ALA A 21 8.11 8.32 3.31
N ILE A 22 9.43 8.31 3.52
CA ILE A 22 10.08 7.63 4.66
C ILE A 22 9.61 8.24 6.00
N SER A 23 9.50 9.57 6.10
CA SER A 23 8.93 10.24 7.28
C SER A 23 7.45 9.89 7.50
N GLY A 24 6.69 9.71 6.41
CA GLY A 24 5.30 9.26 6.45
C GLY A 24 5.15 7.83 6.96
N LEU A 25 6.03 6.92 6.54
CA LEU A 25 6.04 5.54 7.02
C LEU A 25 6.31 5.47 8.52
N ASN A 26 7.33 6.19 9.00
CA ASN A 26 7.76 6.11 10.40
C ASN A 26 6.82 6.78 11.41
N ARG A 27 5.92 7.68 10.96
CA ARG A 27 4.89 8.27 11.83
C ARG A 27 3.61 7.44 11.92
N ALA A 28 3.45 6.43 11.07
CA ALA A 28 2.22 5.65 11.02
C ALA A 28 2.21 4.58 12.11
N ASP A 29 1.12 4.49 12.88
CA ASP A 29 0.94 3.43 13.88
C ASP A 29 0.69 2.07 13.21
N VAL A 30 0.05 2.08 12.04
CA VAL A 30 -0.31 0.88 11.27
C VAL A 30 0.08 1.07 9.80
N LEU A 31 0.80 0.10 9.25
CA LEU A 31 1.21 0.03 7.85
C LEU A 31 0.42 -1.07 7.15
N PHE A 32 -0.49 -0.68 6.25
CA PHE A 32 -1.25 -1.62 5.43
C PHE A 32 -0.47 -1.96 4.17
N ILE A 33 -0.14 -3.24 4.00
CA ILE A 33 0.61 -3.76 2.85
C ILE A 33 -0.35 -4.58 2.00
N PRO A 34 -0.80 -4.05 0.85
CA PRO A 34 -1.69 -4.79 -0.03
C PRO A 34 -0.96 -5.99 -0.65
N ASP A 35 -1.59 -7.16 -0.57
CA ASP A 35 -1.24 -8.34 -1.34
C ASP A 35 -2.25 -8.51 -2.49
N LYS A 36 -1.76 -8.65 -3.71
CA LYS A 36 -2.60 -8.78 -4.91
C LYS A 36 -2.83 -10.25 -5.30
N GLY A 37 -2.27 -11.20 -4.57
CA GLY A 37 -2.39 -12.63 -4.86
C GLY A 37 -1.76 -13.04 -6.20
N ALA A 38 -1.95 -14.31 -6.57
CA ALA A 38 -1.15 -15.17 -7.46
C ALA A 38 -0.75 -14.70 -8.89
N LYS A 39 -0.94 -13.44 -9.27
CA LYS A 39 -0.41 -12.87 -10.53
C LYS A 39 0.47 -11.65 -10.23
N LYS A 40 1.79 -11.89 -10.28
CA LYS A 40 2.91 -10.93 -10.13
C LYS A 40 3.10 -10.38 -8.71
N ASN A 41 3.64 -11.24 -7.85
CA ASN A 41 4.00 -10.95 -6.45
C ASN A 41 5.16 -9.93 -6.27
N GLU A 42 5.78 -9.45 -7.35
CA GLU A 42 6.93 -8.54 -7.31
C GLU A 42 6.63 -7.25 -6.53
N LEU A 43 5.42 -6.69 -6.67
CA LEU A 43 5.07 -5.46 -5.95
C LEU A 43 4.78 -5.68 -4.46
N ALA A 44 4.25 -6.84 -4.08
CA ALA A 44 4.02 -7.15 -2.67
C ALA A 44 5.36 -7.30 -1.95
N GLU A 45 6.29 -8.03 -2.56
CA GLU A 45 7.64 -8.21 -2.04
C GLU A 45 8.41 -6.88 -1.98
N LEU A 46 8.30 -6.04 -3.01
CA LEU A 46 8.88 -4.69 -2.98
C LEU A 46 8.38 -3.86 -1.79
N ARG A 47 7.10 -3.92 -1.45
CA ARG A 47 6.55 -3.17 -0.31
C ARG A 47 7.11 -3.68 1.01
N ARG A 48 7.31 -5.00 1.15
CA ARG A 48 7.98 -5.60 2.32
C ARG A 48 9.42 -5.10 2.42
N GLN A 49 10.18 -5.13 1.33
CA GLN A 49 11.55 -4.62 1.28
C GLN A 49 11.66 -3.14 1.64
N ILE A 50 10.74 -2.30 1.14
CA ILE A 50 10.66 -0.88 1.52
C ILE A 50 10.42 -0.74 3.03
N CYS A 51 9.50 -1.52 3.60
CA CYS A 51 9.23 -1.48 5.03
C CYS A 51 10.44 -1.95 5.85
N ASP A 52 11.13 -3.01 5.43
CA ASP A 52 12.33 -3.52 6.10
C ASP A 52 13.48 -2.53 6.07
N ARG A 53 13.67 -1.83 4.96
CA ARG A 53 14.77 -0.88 4.80
C ARG A 53 14.54 0.44 5.53
N PHE A 54 13.31 0.95 5.54
CA PHE A 54 13.05 2.35 5.92
C PHE A 54 12.18 2.54 7.15
N VAL A 55 11.47 1.52 7.64
CA VAL A 55 10.66 1.63 8.86
C VAL A 55 11.53 1.29 10.06
N THR A 56 11.87 2.31 10.84
CA THR A 56 12.69 2.20 12.05
C THR A 56 11.86 2.35 13.32
N ASN A 57 10.60 2.78 13.23
CA ASN A 57 9.72 2.89 14.38
C ASN A 57 9.26 1.49 14.87
N PRO A 58 9.70 1.03 16.06
CA PRO A 58 9.37 -0.31 16.56
C PRO A 58 7.91 -0.43 17.02
N LYS A 59 7.20 0.69 17.16
CA LYS A 59 5.78 0.70 17.57
C LYS A 59 4.83 0.51 16.38
N SER A 60 5.31 0.69 15.15
CA SER A 60 4.50 0.51 13.94
C SER A 60 4.16 -0.95 13.72
N ARG A 61 2.88 -1.25 13.48
CA ARG A 61 2.40 -2.61 13.15
C ARG A 61 2.16 -2.75 11.66
N ARG A 62 2.67 -3.82 11.06
CA ARG A 62 2.39 -4.17 9.64
C ARG A 62 1.15 -5.06 9.55
N VAL A 63 0.31 -4.81 8.56
CA VAL A 63 -0.93 -5.56 8.32
C VAL A 63 -1.04 -5.84 6.83
N GLU A 64 -1.01 -7.12 6.46
CA GLU A 64 -1.28 -7.54 5.09
C GLU A 64 -2.79 -7.69 4.87
N PHE A 65 -3.25 -7.41 3.65
CA PHE A 65 -4.65 -7.59 3.27
C PHE A 65 -4.77 -7.88 1.78
N ASP A 66 -5.79 -8.66 1.43
CA ASP A 66 -6.10 -8.95 0.04
C ASP A 66 -6.72 -7.73 -0.63
N VAL A 67 -6.17 -7.34 -1.77
CA VAL A 67 -6.77 -6.29 -2.59
C VAL A 67 -8.05 -6.83 -3.23
N PRO A 68 -9.20 -6.14 -3.07
CA PRO A 68 -10.44 -6.56 -3.70
C PRO A 68 -10.26 -6.63 -5.22
N VAL A 69 -10.84 -7.67 -5.83
CA VAL A 69 -10.89 -7.80 -7.27
C VAL A 69 -11.76 -6.67 -7.81
N ARG A 70 -11.29 -5.97 -8.85
CA ARG A 70 -12.10 -4.97 -9.54
C ARG A 70 -13.37 -5.64 -10.08
N ASP A 71 -14.53 -5.03 -9.85
CA ASP A 71 -15.71 -5.36 -10.64
C ASP A 71 -15.35 -5.20 -12.11
N LEU A 72 -15.67 -6.23 -12.90
CA LEU A 72 -15.59 -6.12 -14.35
C LEU A 72 -16.52 -4.97 -14.76
N PRO A 73 -16.18 -4.21 -15.82
CA PRO A 73 -17.10 -3.21 -16.35
C PRO A 73 -18.46 -3.87 -16.54
N VAL A 74 -19.48 -3.36 -15.86
CA VAL A 74 -20.86 -3.72 -16.16
C VAL A 74 -21.04 -3.29 -17.60
N GLU A 75 -21.31 -4.22 -18.53
CA GLU A 75 -21.67 -3.84 -19.90
C GLU A 75 -22.86 -2.89 -19.82
N ASP A 76 -22.65 -1.64 -20.24
CA ASP A 76 -23.62 -0.54 -20.38
C ASP A 76 -24.70 -0.43 -19.28
N GLY A 77 -24.34 -0.72 -18.02
CA GLY A 77 -25.19 -0.53 -16.85
C GLY A 77 -24.90 0.79 -16.13
N PRO A 78 -25.89 1.43 -15.46
CA PRO A 78 -25.64 2.66 -14.73
C PRO A 78 -24.58 2.43 -13.64
N ALA A 79 -23.67 3.40 -13.51
CA ALA A 79 -22.54 3.32 -12.58
C ALA A 79 -22.97 2.97 -11.14
N PRO A 80 -22.19 2.17 -10.40
CA PRO A 80 -22.57 1.73 -9.06
C PRO A 80 -22.70 2.92 -8.10
N SER A 81 -23.84 3.03 -7.43
CA SER A 81 -24.03 4.00 -6.36
C SER A 81 -23.29 3.51 -5.12
N TYR A 82 -22.12 4.09 -4.82
CA TYR A 82 -21.53 3.97 -3.50
C TYR A 82 -22.32 4.86 -2.53
N ARG A 83 -23.10 4.24 -1.65
CA ARG A 83 -23.70 4.87 -0.47
C ARG A 83 -22.84 4.61 0.76
#